data_AF-A0A924AC16-F1
#
_entry.id   AF-A0A924AC16-F1
#
_cell.length_a   1.000
_cell.length_b   1.000
_cell.length_c   1.000
_cell.angle_alpha   90.00
_cell.angle_beta   90.00
_cell.angle_gamma   90.00
#
_symmetry.space_group_name_H-M   'P 1'
#
loop_
_entity.id
_entity.type
_entity.pdbx_description
1 polymer ?
#
loop_
_entity_poly.entity_id
_entity_poly.type
_entity_poly.pdbx_seq_one_letter_code
_entity_poly.pdbx_strand_id
1 'polypeptide(L)'
;MKRNIITAILLAAFILPYTAKADEGMWLLAYLDKNYKDMKAKGLKLTPKQLYDVNQACTKDAIGWFGGGCTSEIISSKGLVLTNHHCGYSAIAGLSSTSDNILDNGFWAKSMNEERSAKDISLAIVQRMDDITLFITSQLKGVAEKDRASVLAKIYTR
;
A
#
# COMPACT_ATOMS: atom_id res chain seq x y z
N MET A 1 55.03 -9.64 8.23
CA MET A 1 53.71 -10.25 7.96
C MET A 1 52.55 -9.33 8.33
N LYS A 2 52.44 -8.81 9.56
CA LYS A 2 51.30 -7.97 10.00
C LYS A 2 51.06 -6.70 9.16
N ARG A 3 52.11 -6.00 8.71
CA ARG A 3 52.00 -4.75 7.91
C ARG A 3 51.39 -5.00 6.52
N ASN A 4 51.76 -6.10 5.86
CA ASN A 4 51.24 -6.44 4.54
C ASN A 4 49.77 -6.91 4.59
N ILE A 5 49.38 -7.55 5.71
CA ILE A 5 47.98 -7.92 5.97
C ILE A 5 47.12 -6.67 6.17
N ILE A 6 47.61 -5.67 6.92
CA ILE A 6 46.90 -4.39 7.11
C ILE A 6 46.76 -3.63 5.79
N THR A 7 47.81 -3.59 4.97
CA THR A 7 47.74 -2.95 3.63
C THR A 7 46.75 -3.65 2.70
N ALA A 8 46.68 -4.99 2.73
CA ALA A 8 45.70 -5.74 1.94
C ALA A 8 44.24 -5.50 2.40
N ILE A 9 44.00 -5.39 3.71
CA ILE A 9 42.68 -5.08 4.29
C ILE A 9 42.22 -3.67 3.90
N LEU A 10 43.14 -2.70 3.95
CA LEU A 10 42.84 -1.32 3.55
C LEU A 10 42.52 -1.20 2.05
N LEU A 11 43.19 -1.96 1.20
CA LEU A 11 42.91 -1.99 -0.24
C LEU A 11 41.55 -2.65 -0.55
N ALA A 12 41.21 -3.73 0.16
CA ALA A 12 39.92 -4.40 0.04
C ALA A 12 38.76 -3.50 0.48
N ALA A 13 38.91 -2.77 1.59
CA ALA A 13 37.91 -1.80 2.06
C ALA A 13 37.68 -0.64 1.08
N PHE A 14 38.68 -0.29 0.27
CA PHE A 14 38.59 0.78 -0.73
C PHE A 14 37.82 0.39 -2.01
N ILE A 15 37.70 -0.91 -2.30
CA ILE A 15 37.03 -1.43 -3.52
C ILE A 15 35.56 -1.81 -3.23
N LEU A 16 35.20 -2.01 -1.96
CA LEU A 16 33.91 -2.58 -1.53
C LEU A 16 32.62 -1.71 -1.66
N PRO A 17 32.62 -0.35 -1.68
CA PRO A 17 31.34 0.38 -1.65
C PRO A 17 30.68 0.69 -3.02
N TYR A 18 31.19 0.20 -4.16
CA TYR A 18 30.76 0.69 -5.48
C TYR A 18 29.56 -0.03 -6.16
N THR A 19 28.78 -0.87 -5.46
CA THR A 19 27.70 -1.63 -6.14
C THR A 19 26.34 -1.64 -5.44
N ALA A 20 26.01 -0.65 -4.61
CA ALA A 20 24.61 -0.48 -4.20
C ALA A 20 23.80 0.15 -5.35
N LYS A 21 22.84 -0.59 -5.90
CA LYS A 21 21.81 -0.11 -6.83
C LYS A 21 20.47 -0.73 -6.46
N ALA A 22 19.46 0.10 -6.23
CA ALA A 22 18.11 -0.37 -5.96
C ALA A 22 17.14 0.31 -6.91
N ASP A 23 16.28 -0.50 -7.52
CA ASP A 23 15.08 -0.21 -8.29
C ASP A 23 14.22 -1.49 -8.27
N GLU A 24 12.96 -1.46 -8.74
CA GLU A 24 11.90 -2.43 -8.42
C GLU A 24 11.61 -2.50 -6.90
N GLY A 25 10.47 -1.93 -6.51
CA GLY A 25 10.12 -1.79 -5.10
C GLY A 25 8.73 -1.21 -4.89
N MET A 26 8.35 -1.10 -3.62
CA MET A 26 7.09 -0.51 -3.18
C MET A 26 7.36 0.93 -2.72
N TRP A 27 7.00 1.89 -3.57
CA TRP A 27 7.30 3.30 -3.35
C TRP A 27 6.13 4.01 -2.69
N LEU A 28 6.43 4.86 -1.70
CA LEU A 28 5.41 5.69 -1.06
C LEU A 28 4.96 6.80 -2.03
N LEU A 29 3.65 7.00 -2.12
CA LEU A 29 3.04 8.02 -3.01
C LEU A 29 3.50 9.44 -2.68
N ALA A 30 3.77 9.73 -1.40
CA ALA A 30 4.28 11.02 -0.94
C ALA A 30 5.70 11.34 -1.48
N TYR A 31 6.43 10.35 -2.01
CA TYR A 31 7.79 10.49 -2.53
C TYR A 31 7.90 10.13 -4.03
N LEU A 32 6.82 10.35 -4.79
CA LEU A 32 6.82 10.10 -6.24
C LEU A 32 7.92 10.88 -6.97
N ASP A 33 8.29 12.07 -6.49
CA ASP A 33 9.34 12.92 -7.05
C ASP A 33 10.68 12.18 -7.19
N LYS A 34 10.97 11.22 -6.30
CA LYS A 34 12.21 10.44 -6.33
C LYS A 34 12.32 9.48 -7.52
N ASN A 35 11.20 8.93 -7.99
CA ASN A 35 11.20 7.87 -9.01
C ASN A 35 10.47 8.27 -10.30
N TYR A 36 9.78 9.41 -10.31
CA TYR A 36 8.96 9.83 -11.43
C TYR A 36 9.74 9.98 -12.74
N LYS A 37 11.01 10.41 -12.65
CA LYS A 37 11.91 10.48 -13.81
C LYS A 37 12.05 9.11 -14.50
N ASP A 38 12.22 8.06 -13.71
CA ASP A 38 12.39 6.70 -14.21
C ASP A 38 11.06 6.13 -14.71
N MET A 39 9.96 6.41 -14.02
CA MET A 39 8.61 6.06 -14.51
C MET A 39 8.34 6.68 -15.89
N LYS A 40 8.68 7.96 -16.08
CA LYS A 40 8.54 8.66 -17.37
C LYS A 40 9.47 8.07 -18.43
N ALA A 41 10.71 7.76 -18.07
CA ALA A 41 11.65 7.09 -18.98
C ALA A 41 11.15 5.71 -19.42
N LYS A 42 10.38 5.00 -18.57
CA LYS A 42 9.69 3.73 -18.87
C LYS A 42 8.35 3.90 -19.60
N GLY A 43 7.95 5.13 -19.95
CA GLY A 43 6.78 5.40 -20.78
C GLY A 43 5.54 5.89 -20.05
N LEU A 44 5.62 6.19 -18.74
CA LEU A 44 4.52 6.82 -18.03
C LEU A 44 4.20 8.19 -18.66
N LYS A 45 2.92 8.41 -18.96
CA LYS A 45 2.39 9.67 -19.52
C LYS A 45 1.66 10.55 -18.51
N LEU A 46 1.24 9.99 -17.37
CA LEU A 46 0.56 10.73 -16.30
C LEU A 46 1.55 11.61 -15.56
N THR A 47 1.10 12.79 -15.15
CA THR A 47 1.85 13.69 -14.27
C THR A 47 1.88 13.18 -12.81
N PRO A 48 2.82 13.64 -11.96
CA PRO A 48 2.83 13.23 -10.55
C PRO A 48 1.52 13.57 -9.83
N LYS A 49 0.93 14.74 -10.12
CA LYS A 49 -0.35 15.17 -9.54
C LYS A 49 -1.54 14.33 -9.99
N GLN A 50 -1.48 13.75 -11.19
CA GLN A 50 -2.51 12.80 -11.63
C GLN A 50 -2.38 11.44 -10.93
N LEU A 51 -1.19 11.10 -10.40
CA LEU A 51 -0.99 9.89 -9.60
C LEU A 51 -1.37 10.11 -8.13
N TYR A 52 -0.87 11.19 -7.52
CA TYR A 52 -1.10 11.56 -6.13
C TYR A 52 -1.18 13.09 -5.97
N ASP A 53 -2.30 13.59 -5.47
CA ASP A 53 -2.49 14.95 -5.01
C ASP A 53 -3.34 14.91 -3.73
N VAL A 54 -3.03 15.76 -2.76
CA VAL A 54 -3.76 15.84 -1.48
C VAL A 54 -4.99 16.74 -1.61
N ASN A 55 -4.97 17.69 -2.54
CA ASN A 55 -5.95 18.76 -2.66
C ASN A 55 -6.90 18.56 -3.84
N GLN A 56 -6.54 17.73 -4.81
CA GLN A 56 -7.30 17.51 -6.05
C GLN A 56 -7.51 16.01 -6.28
N ALA A 57 -8.60 15.69 -7.00
CA ALA A 57 -8.87 14.32 -7.40
C ALA A 57 -7.75 13.76 -8.29
N CYS A 58 -7.28 12.55 -7.97
CA CYS A 58 -6.18 11.88 -8.66
C CYS A 58 -6.38 10.36 -8.67
N THR A 59 -5.44 9.62 -9.26
CA THR A 59 -5.53 8.15 -9.39
C THR A 59 -5.68 7.45 -8.05
N LYS A 60 -5.04 7.95 -6.96
CA LYS A 60 -5.16 7.36 -5.62
C LYS A 60 -6.62 7.23 -5.15
N ASP A 61 -7.48 8.17 -5.55
CA ASP A 61 -8.85 8.26 -5.04
C ASP A 61 -9.75 7.17 -5.62
N ALA A 62 -9.30 6.52 -6.69
CA ALA A 62 -9.95 5.36 -7.27
C ALA A 62 -9.40 4.04 -6.71
N ILE A 63 -8.33 4.04 -5.90
CA ILE A 63 -7.72 2.82 -5.36
C ILE A 63 -8.08 2.66 -3.88
N GLY A 64 -8.57 1.47 -3.52
CA GLY A 64 -9.03 1.17 -2.17
C GLY A 64 -8.37 -0.07 -1.55
N TRP A 65 -8.28 -0.05 -0.23
CA TRP A 65 -7.96 -1.21 0.59
C TRP A 65 -9.24 -1.99 0.86
N PHE A 66 -9.32 -3.19 0.31
CA PHE A 66 -10.51 -4.03 0.28
C PHE A 66 -10.42 -5.15 1.31
N GLY A 67 -11.43 -5.28 2.17
CA GLY A 67 -11.59 -6.39 3.10
C GLY A 67 -10.43 -6.57 4.09
N GLY A 68 -9.63 -5.53 4.34
CA GLY A 68 -8.50 -5.56 5.26
C GLY A 68 -7.24 -6.30 4.75
N GLY A 69 -7.20 -6.76 3.50
CA GLY A 69 -6.04 -7.51 2.99
C GLY A 69 -5.81 -7.45 1.47
N CYS A 70 -6.74 -6.91 0.70
CA CYS A 70 -6.66 -6.84 -0.76
C CYS A 70 -6.65 -5.41 -1.29
N THR A 71 -6.38 -5.26 -2.58
CA THR A 71 -6.56 -4.00 -3.31
C THR A 71 -7.84 -4.08 -4.16
N SER A 72 -8.43 -2.93 -4.41
CA SER A 72 -9.54 -2.77 -5.33
C SER A 72 -9.48 -1.43 -6.05
N GLU A 73 -10.21 -1.31 -7.15
CA GLU A 73 -10.33 -0.08 -7.93
C GLU A 73 -11.78 0.30 -8.22
N ILE A 74 -12.09 1.59 -8.10
CA ILE A 74 -13.40 2.16 -8.45
C ILE A 74 -13.38 2.47 -9.95
N ILE A 75 -14.31 1.88 -10.68
CA ILE A 75 -14.38 1.96 -12.15
C ILE A 75 -15.63 2.68 -12.69
N SER A 76 -16.50 3.18 -11.80
CA SER A 76 -17.67 3.95 -12.21
C SER A 76 -17.97 5.10 -11.24
N SER A 77 -18.63 6.15 -11.75
CA SER A 77 -19.10 7.28 -10.94
C SER A 77 -20.21 6.91 -9.95
N LYS A 78 -20.72 5.67 -10.00
CA LYS A 78 -21.72 5.13 -9.09
C LYS A 78 -21.12 4.18 -8.04
N GLY A 79 -19.79 4.10 -7.95
CA GLY A 79 -19.10 3.31 -6.94
C GLY A 79 -18.97 1.82 -7.28
N LEU A 80 -18.97 1.45 -8.57
CA LEU A 80 -18.65 0.07 -8.96
C LEU A 80 -17.17 -0.20 -8.67
N VAL A 81 -16.90 -1.25 -7.89
CA VAL A 81 -15.56 -1.65 -7.45
C VAL A 81 -15.17 -2.97 -8.09
N LEU A 82 -13.95 -3.05 -8.62
CA LEU A 82 -13.33 -4.29 -9.05
C LEU A 82 -12.27 -4.75 -8.05
N THR A 83 -12.19 -6.07 -7.86
CA THR A 83 -11.11 -6.75 -7.13
C THR A 83 -11.00 -8.18 -7.66
N ASN A 84 -10.06 -8.96 -7.14
CA ASN A 84 -9.90 -10.34 -7.54
C ASN A 84 -10.98 -11.25 -6.94
N HIS A 85 -11.29 -12.35 -7.64
CA HIS A 85 -12.23 -13.37 -7.15
C HIS A 85 -11.86 -13.88 -5.76
N HIS A 86 -10.58 -14.17 -5.52
CA HIS A 86 -10.12 -14.68 -4.21
C HIS A 86 -10.27 -13.65 -3.08
N CYS A 87 -10.29 -12.35 -3.38
CA CYS A 87 -10.55 -11.30 -2.41
C CYS A 87 -12.04 -11.21 -2.04
N GLY A 88 -12.94 -11.44 -3.01
CA GLY A 88 -14.38 -11.52 -2.78
C GLY A 88 -14.87 -12.88 -2.28
N TYR A 89 -14.00 -13.89 -2.23
CA TYR A 89 -14.38 -15.28 -2.01
C TYR A 89 -15.20 -15.51 -0.74
N SER A 90 -14.76 -14.96 0.40
CA SER A 90 -15.47 -15.12 1.68
C SER A 90 -16.88 -14.54 1.64
N ALA A 91 -17.08 -13.42 0.93
CA ALA A 91 -18.40 -12.83 0.74
C ALA A 91 -19.29 -13.68 -0.17
N ILE A 92 -18.73 -14.18 -1.29
CA ILE A 92 -19.44 -15.06 -2.23
C ILE A 92 -19.85 -16.36 -1.53
N ALA A 93 -18.92 -17.01 -0.82
CA ALA A 93 -19.19 -18.23 -0.07
C ALA A 93 -20.23 -18.02 1.04
N GLY A 94 -20.15 -16.90 1.78
CA GLY A 94 -21.11 -16.56 2.83
C GLY A 94 -22.52 -16.24 2.32
N LEU A 95 -22.65 -15.83 1.06
CA LEU A 95 -23.92 -15.57 0.38
C LEU A 95 -24.43 -16.76 -0.44
N SER A 96 -23.64 -17.83 -0.56
CA SER A 96 -24.00 -19.04 -1.28
C SER A 96 -24.83 -19.99 -0.42
N SER A 97 -25.72 -20.74 -1.06
CA SER A 97 -26.48 -21.83 -0.44
C SER A 97 -26.57 -23.02 -1.40
N THR A 98 -27.09 -24.16 -0.95
CA THR A 98 -27.29 -25.32 -1.81
C THR A 98 -28.30 -25.07 -2.93
N SER A 99 -29.35 -24.29 -2.67
CA SER A 99 -30.36 -23.91 -3.66
C SER A 99 -29.94 -22.73 -4.55
N ASP A 100 -28.96 -21.94 -4.11
CA ASP A 100 -28.44 -20.77 -4.82
C ASP A 100 -26.92 -20.71 -4.64
N ASN A 101 -26.23 -21.59 -5.39
CA ASN A 101 -24.79 -21.77 -5.29
C ASN A 101 -24.05 -20.82 -6.23
N ILE A 102 -23.94 -19.56 -5.81
CA ILE A 102 -23.23 -18.52 -6.57
C ILE A 102 -21.71 -18.70 -6.58
N LEU A 103 -21.18 -19.51 -5.66
CA LEU A 103 -19.76 -19.84 -5.63
C LEU A 103 -19.35 -20.68 -6.84
N ASP A 104 -20.16 -21.68 -7.20
CA ASP A 104 -19.88 -22.55 -8.35
C ASP A 104 -20.44 -21.97 -9.66
N ASN A 105 -21.63 -21.37 -9.63
CA ASN A 105 -22.33 -20.93 -10.84
C ASN A 105 -22.03 -19.47 -11.24
N GLY A 106 -21.36 -18.71 -10.36
CA GLY A 106 -21.20 -17.28 -10.50
C GLY A 106 -22.48 -16.49 -10.18
N PHE A 107 -22.34 -15.17 -10.11
CA PHE A 107 -23.45 -14.26 -9.83
C PHE A 107 -23.31 -12.98 -10.64
N TRP A 108 -24.43 -12.53 -11.21
CA TRP A 108 -24.51 -11.31 -12.01
C TRP A 108 -25.83 -10.61 -11.69
N ALA A 109 -25.77 -9.49 -10.97
CA ALA A 109 -26.94 -8.66 -10.70
C ALA A 109 -27.35 -7.91 -11.98
N LYS A 110 -28.61 -8.04 -12.42
CA LYS A 110 -29.10 -7.35 -13.64
C LYS A 110 -29.53 -5.91 -13.35
N SER A 111 -29.69 -5.56 -12.09
CA SER A 111 -30.03 -4.23 -11.59
C SER A 111 -29.39 -3.99 -10.22
N MET A 112 -29.28 -2.73 -9.79
CA MET A 112 -28.72 -2.36 -8.48
C MET A 112 -29.51 -2.98 -7.31
N ASN A 113 -30.82 -3.18 -7.47
CA ASN A 113 -31.66 -3.78 -6.45
C ASN A 113 -31.41 -5.28 -6.27
N GLU A 114 -30.73 -5.91 -7.23
CA GLU A 114 -30.32 -7.32 -7.15
C GLU A 114 -28.93 -7.48 -6.51
N GLU A 115 -28.17 -6.40 -6.28
CA GLU A 115 -26.87 -6.47 -5.60
C GLU A 115 -27.06 -6.98 -4.16
N ARG A 116 -26.23 -7.96 -3.77
CA ARG A 116 -26.32 -8.61 -2.46
C ARG A 116 -25.37 -7.96 -1.47
N SER A 117 -25.89 -7.59 -0.30
CA SER A 117 -25.07 -7.07 0.79
C SER A 117 -24.26 -8.19 1.44
N ALA A 118 -22.94 -8.10 1.35
CA ALA A 118 -22.02 -8.93 2.13
C ALA A 118 -21.81 -8.33 3.53
N LYS A 119 -21.65 -9.20 4.55
CA LYS A 119 -21.27 -8.78 5.90
C LYS A 119 -19.74 -8.73 6.01
N ASP A 120 -19.26 -7.94 6.96
CA ASP A 120 -17.85 -7.90 7.38
C ASP A 120 -16.85 -7.58 6.25
N ILE A 121 -17.30 -6.85 5.23
CA ILE A 121 -16.47 -6.34 4.15
C ILE A 121 -16.45 -4.81 4.19
N SER A 122 -15.26 -4.24 4.02
CA SER A 122 -15.06 -2.80 4.03
C SER A 122 -14.15 -2.37 2.88
N LEU A 123 -14.31 -1.12 2.47
CA LEU A 123 -13.47 -0.43 1.53
C LEU A 123 -12.92 0.82 2.19
N ALA A 124 -11.60 0.94 2.30
CA ALA A 124 -10.94 2.14 2.81
C ALA A 124 -10.17 2.84 1.69
N ILE A 125 -10.38 4.16 1.55
CA ILE A 125 -9.70 4.99 0.56
C ILE A 125 -8.72 5.90 1.29
N VAL A 126 -7.48 5.98 0.79
CA VAL A 126 -6.45 6.84 1.38
C VAL A 126 -6.78 8.29 1.06
N GLN A 127 -7.12 9.09 2.07
CA GLN A 127 -7.38 10.53 1.88
C GLN A 127 -6.09 11.33 1.76
N ARG A 128 -5.13 11.12 2.66
CA ARG A 128 -3.84 11.82 2.68
C ARG A 128 -2.75 10.98 3.35
N MET A 129 -1.49 11.36 3.15
CA MET A 129 -0.34 10.76 3.82
C MET A 129 0.51 11.90 4.38
N ASP A 130 0.69 11.92 5.70
CA ASP A 130 1.46 12.95 6.40
C ASP A 130 2.75 12.34 6.96
N ASP A 131 3.88 13.03 6.81
CA ASP A 131 5.11 12.68 7.55
C ASP A 131 5.02 13.22 8.97
N ILE A 132 4.77 12.31 9.92
CA ILE A 132 4.69 12.59 11.36
C ILE A 132 5.92 12.11 12.13
N THR A 133 7.05 11.86 11.46
CA THR A 133 8.27 11.31 12.07
C THR A 133 8.75 12.16 13.26
N LEU A 134 8.76 13.48 13.12
CA LEU A 134 9.17 14.41 14.19
C LEU A 134 8.25 14.34 15.42
N PHE A 135 6.93 14.26 15.18
CA PHE A 135 5.96 14.12 16.26
C PHE A 135 6.15 12.80 17.02
N ILE A 136 6.26 11.69 16.30
CA ILE A 136 6.46 10.37 16.93
C ILE A 136 7.79 10.33 17.69
N THR A 137 8.88 10.76 17.08
CA THR A 137 10.20 10.74 17.72
C THR A 137 10.27 11.64 18.95
N SER A 138 9.53 12.76 18.99
CA SER A 138 9.45 13.59 20.19
C SER A 138 8.72 12.87 21.34
N GLN A 139 7.66 12.10 21.06
CA GLN A 139 6.94 11.33 22.09
C GLN A 139 7.77 10.17 22.66
N LEU A 140 8.72 9.65 21.88
CA LEU A 140 9.56 8.51 22.29
C LEU A 140 10.87 8.94 22.97
N LYS A 141 11.13 10.25 23.11
CA LYS A 141 12.37 10.74 23.72
C LYS A 141 12.46 10.31 25.18
N GLY A 142 13.53 9.61 25.53
CA GLY A 142 13.75 9.08 26.89
C GLY A 142 12.91 7.84 27.24
N VAL A 143 12.09 7.34 26.32
CA VAL A 143 11.34 6.09 26.49
C VAL A 143 12.26 4.91 26.19
N ALA A 144 12.40 4.01 27.16
CA ALA A 144 13.14 2.76 26.99
C ALA A 144 12.52 1.92 25.87
N GLU A 145 13.33 1.24 25.07
CA GLU A 145 12.88 0.51 23.87
C GLU A 145 11.72 -0.46 24.15
N LYS A 146 11.81 -1.22 25.25
CA LYS A 146 10.77 -2.15 25.72
C LYS A 146 9.40 -1.50 25.95
N ASP A 147 9.36 -0.20 26.25
CA ASP A 147 8.14 0.52 26.63
C ASP A 147 7.54 1.30 25.43
N ARG A 148 8.30 1.46 24.33
CA ARG A 148 7.91 2.27 23.15
C ARG A 148 6.61 1.78 22.51
N ALA A 149 6.42 0.47 22.38
CA ALA A 149 5.21 -0.10 21.79
C ALA A 149 3.95 0.32 22.57
N SER A 150 4.00 0.35 23.91
CA SER A 150 2.87 0.77 24.73
C SER A 150 2.56 2.27 24.58
N VAL A 151 3.59 3.09 24.40
CA VAL A 151 3.44 4.53 24.16
C VAL A 151 2.83 4.77 22.77
N LEU A 152 3.33 4.08 21.75
CA LEU A 152 2.79 4.16 20.39
C LEU A 152 1.32 3.73 20.32
N ALA A 153 0.94 2.65 21.02
CA ALA A 153 -0.46 2.21 21.06
C ALA A 153 -1.41 3.31 21.55
N LYS A 154 -1.00 4.09 22.57
CA LYS A 154 -1.81 5.22 23.09
C LYS A 154 -1.94 6.38 22.10
N ILE A 155 -0.97 6.52 21.19
CA ILE A 155 -0.97 7.55 20.14
C ILE A 155 -1.90 7.13 18.99
N TYR A 156 -1.88 5.86 18.60
CA TYR A 156 -2.62 5.34 17.45
C TYR A 156 -4.10 5.07 17.72
N THR A 157 -4.53 4.97 18.98
CA THR A 157 -5.94 4.75 19.36
C THR A 157 -6.74 6.04 19.55
N ARG A 158 -6.22 7.20 19.14
CA ARG A 158 -6.95 8.46 19.06
C ARG A 158 -7.49 8.67 17.65
#